data_AF-A0A644ZMA4-F1
#
_entry.id   AF-A0A644ZMA4-F1
#
_cell.length_a   1.000
_cell.length_b   1.000
_cell.length_c   1.000
_cell.angle_alpha   90.00
_cell.angle_beta   90.00
_cell.angle_gamma   90.00
#
_symmetry.space_group_name_H-M   'P 1'
#
loop_
_entity.id
_entity.type
_entity.pdbx_description
1 polymer ?
#
loop_
_entity_poly.entity_id
_entity_poly.type
_entity_poly.pdbx_seq_one_letter_code
_entity_poly.pdbx_strand_id
1 'polypeptide(L)'
;MIFQSEKNLKEYGDKIPGDKKGAIETALTSLKEAHKSGDIAAIDKATEQLNAAWHAASEDMAKAAQQSGPAQDQPNPGAGANNNSTNNGGDKEVTDVDFEEVK
;
A
#
# COMPACT_ATOMS: atom_id res chain seq x y z
N MET A 1 -1.16 14.06 1.85
CA MET A 1 -1.61 12.66 1.99
C MET A 1 -3.12 12.50 2.02
N ILE A 2 -3.87 13.25 2.84
CA ILE A 2 -5.35 13.14 2.95
C ILE A 2 -6.04 13.05 1.58
N PHE A 3 -5.86 14.06 0.71
CA PHE A 3 -6.49 14.10 -0.61
C PHE A 3 -6.11 12.89 -1.51
N GLN A 4 -4.85 12.48 -1.49
CA GLN A 4 -4.39 11.33 -2.26
C GLN A 4 -5.04 10.03 -1.76
N SER A 5 -5.17 9.87 -0.44
CA SER A 5 -5.83 8.70 0.16
C SER A 5 -7.33 8.66 -0.12
N GLU A 6 -8.01 9.81 -0.14
CA GLU A 6 -9.41 9.91 -0.58
C GLU A 6 -9.56 9.49 -2.04
N LYS A 7 -8.67 9.98 -2.91
CA LYS A 7 -8.65 9.59 -4.32
C LYS A 7 -8.44 8.08 -4.47
N ASN A 8 -7.45 7.51 -3.78
CA ASN A 8 -7.17 6.08 -3.83
C ASN A 8 -8.35 5.25 -3.31
N LEU A 9 -9.02 5.66 -2.24
CA LEU A 9 -10.23 4.99 -1.76
C LEU A 9 -11.37 5.06 -2.76
N LYS A 10 -11.51 6.17 -3.49
CA LYS A 10 -12.53 6.29 -4.54
C LYS A 10 -12.23 5.40 -5.75
N GLU A 11 -10.95 5.24 -6.10
CA GLU A 11 -10.53 4.46 -7.28
C GLU A 11 -10.42 2.96 -7.00
N TYR A 12 -9.96 2.58 -5.81
CA TYR A 12 -9.66 1.19 -5.45
C TYR A 12 -10.52 0.65 -4.32
N GLY A 13 -11.36 1.47 -3.67
CA GLY A 13 -12.13 1.07 -2.49
C GLY A 13 -13.13 -0.06 -2.71
N ASP A 14 -13.44 -0.41 -3.96
CA ASP A 14 -14.26 -1.57 -4.30
C ASP A 14 -13.43 -2.86 -4.43
N LYS A 15 -12.11 -2.74 -4.62
CA LYS A 15 -11.15 -3.85 -4.67
C LYS A 15 -10.56 -4.19 -3.30
N ILE A 16 -10.78 -3.32 -2.30
CA ILE A 16 -10.24 -3.48 -0.95
C ILE A 16 -11.26 -4.25 -0.09
N PRO A 17 -10.84 -5.29 0.66
CA PRO A 17 -11.70 -5.97 1.62
C PRO A 17 -12.35 -5.00 2.61
N GLY A 18 -13.62 -5.23 2.98
CA GLY A 18 -14.41 -4.27 3.77
C GLY A 18 -13.79 -3.91 5.13
N ASP A 19 -13.17 -4.87 5.80
CA ASP A 19 -12.43 -4.67 7.05
C ASP A 19 -11.21 -3.75 6.86
N LYS A 20 -10.46 -3.93 5.76
CA LYS A 20 -9.31 -3.07 5.42
C LYS A 20 -9.75 -1.68 5.00
N LYS A 21 -10.82 -1.59 4.20
CA LYS A 21 -11.39 -0.31 3.78
C LYS A 21 -11.81 0.51 5.00
N GLY A 22 -12.51 -0.10 5.96
CA GLY A 22 -12.90 0.55 7.20
C GLY A 22 -11.71 1.04 8.04
N ALA A 23 -10.61 0.26 8.08
CA ALA A 23 -9.38 0.69 8.75
C ALA A 23 -8.74 1.92 8.09
N ILE A 24 -8.69 1.96 6.76
CA ILE A 24 -8.17 3.12 6.00
C ILE A 24 -9.06 4.35 6.21
N GLU A 25 -10.38 4.21 6.11
CA GLU A 25 -11.34 5.30 6.32
C GLU A 25 -11.25 5.89 7.73
N THR A 26 -11.07 5.04 8.74
CA THR A 26 -10.86 5.46 10.13
C THR A 26 -9.57 6.25 10.28
N ALA A 27 -8.43 5.71 9.80
CA ALA A 27 -7.14 6.40 9.89
C ALA A 27 -7.13 7.72 9.12
N LEU A 28 -7.78 7.77 7.96
CA LEU A 28 -7.95 8.97 7.17
C LEU A 28 -8.79 10.03 7.89
N THR A 29 -9.83 9.61 8.62
CA THR A 29 -10.65 10.51 9.44
C THR A 29 -9.83 11.08 10.59
N SER A 30 -9.08 10.24 11.32
CA SER A 30 -8.17 10.72 12.38
C SER A 30 -7.12 11.69 11.85
N LEU A 31 -6.56 11.44 10.66
CA LEU A 31 -5.60 12.35 10.03
C LEU A 31 -6.22 13.70 9.69
N LYS A 32 -7.47 13.72 9.20
CA LYS A 32 -8.21 14.96 8.93
C LYS A 32 -8.47 15.76 10.20
N GLU A 33 -8.87 15.09 11.27
CA GLU A 33 -9.12 15.73 12.56
C GLU A 33 -7.85 16.30 13.17
N ALA A 34 -6.75 15.53 13.17
CA ALA A 34 -5.45 15.97 13.64
C ALA A 34 -4.92 17.15 12.81
N HIS A 35 -5.08 17.11 11.49
CA HIS A 35 -4.73 18.23 10.62
C HIS A 35 -5.57 19.48 10.92
N LYS A 36 -6.86 19.31 11.22
CA LYS A 36 -7.76 20.43 11.58
C LYS A 36 -7.41 21.03 12.94
N SER A 37 -7.01 20.22 13.91
CA SER A 37 -6.60 20.69 15.25
C SER A 37 -5.18 21.26 15.28
N GLY A 38 -4.36 20.98 14.25
CA GLY A 38 -2.95 21.38 14.20
C GLY A 38 -2.06 20.58 15.16
N ASP A 39 -2.53 19.42 15.63
CA ASP A 39 -1.79 18.54 16.52
C ASP A 39 -0.79 17.71 15.71
N ILE A 40 0.46 18.18 15.66
CA ILE A 40 1.53 17.55 14.88
C ILE A 40 1.77 16.09 15.32
N ALA A 41 1.74 15.81 16.62
CA ALA A 41 1.95 14.45 17.12
C ALA A 41 0.82 13.50 16.70
N ALA A 42 -0.43 14.01 16.70
CA ALA A 42 -1.56 13.25 16.19
C ALA A 42 -1.52 13.08 14.67
N ILE A 43 -1.02 14.07 13.92
CA ILE A 43 -0.83 13.97 12.46
C ILE A 43 0.17 12.88 12.12
N ASP A 44 1.31 12.85 12.80
CA ASP A 44 2.35 11.84 12.57
C ASP A 44 1.82 10.44 12.85
N LYS A 45 1.18 10.25 14.01
CA LYS A 45 0.56 8.99 14.39
C LYS A 45 -0.52 8.55 13.40
N ALA A 46 -1.41 9.46 13.00
CA ALA A 46 -2.47 9.14 12.05
C ALA A 46 -1.92 8.84 10.64
N THR A 47 -0.81 9.46 10.26
CA THR A 47 -0.10 9.17 9.01
C THR A 47 0.50 7.78 9.02
N GLU A 48 1.17 7.38 10.11
CA GLU A 48 1.68 6.01 10.29
C GLU A 48 0.56 4.97 10.25
N GLN A 49 -0.55 5.22 10.95
CA GLN A 49 -1.73 4.35 10.94
C GLN A 49 -2.32 4.21 9.54
N LEU A 50 -2.42 5.30 8.80
CA LEU A 50 -2.93 5.29 7.42
C LEU A 50 -2.01 4.48 6.50
N ASN A 51 -0.70 4.65 6.62
CA ASN A 51 0.27 3.87 5.83
C ASN A 51 0.20 2.37 6.15
N ALA A 52 0.11 2.00 7.44
CA ALA A 52 -0.04 0.61 7.85
C ALA A 52 -1.34 -0.01 7.32
N ALA A 53 -2.45 0.73 7.34
CA ALA A 53 -3.72 0.27 6.80
C ALA A 53 -3.65 0.04 5.28
N TRP A 54 -2.97 0.93 4.54
CA TRP A 54 -2.74 0.75 3.11
C TRP A 54 -1.83 -0.43 2.78
N HIS A 55 -0.76 -0.65 3.54
CA HIS A 55 0.09 -1.82 3.37
C HIS A 55 -0.68 -3.12 3.60
N ALA A 56 -1.45 -3.20 4.69
CA ALA A 56 -2.28 -4.37 4.99
C ALA A 56 -3.33 -4.63 3.89
N ALA A 57 -3.93 -3.58 3.33
CA ALA A 57 -4.84 -3.71 2.19
C ALA A 57 -4.13 -4.23 0.93
N SER A 58 -2.95 -3.70 0.61
CA SER A 58 -2.16 -4.14 -0.54
C SER A 58 -1.70 -5.59 -0.42
N GLU A 59 -1.27 -6.04 0.76
CA GLU A 59 -0.90 -7.44 0.98
C GLU A 59 -2.08 -8.38 0.75
N ASP A 60 -3.27 -8.04 1.22
CA ASP A 60 -4.45 -8.89 1.05
C ASP A 60 -4.94 -8.89 -0.41
N MET A 61 -4.85 -7.75 -1.11
CA MET A 61 -5.09 -7.70 -2.56
C MET A 61 -4.10 -8.57 -3.34
N ALA A 62 -2.81 -8.55 -2.97
CA ALA A 62 -1.80 -9.39 -3.59
C ALA A 62 -2.04 -10.89 -3.33
N LYS A 63 -2.38 -11.26 -2.09
CA LYS A 63 -2.72 -12.65 -1.72
C LYS A 63 -3.97 -13.15 -2.46
N ALA A 64 -5.00 -12.32 -2.56
CA ALA A 64 -6.22 -12.65 -3.31
C ALA A 64 -5.94 -12.86 -4.81
N ALA A 65 -5.03 -12.06 -5.39
CA ALA A 65 -4.58 -12.23 -6.77
C ALA A 65 -3.80 -13.53 -6.97
N GLN A 66 -2.93 -13.89 -6.01
CA GLN A 66 -2.08 -15.08 -6.08
C GLN A 66 -2.86 -16.39 -5.91
N GLN A 67 -4.00 -16.38 -5.20
CA GLN A 67 -4.92 -17.52 -5.11
C GLN A 67 -5.74 -17.77 -6.39
N SER A 68 -5.68 -16.89 -7.40
CA SER A 68 -6.56 -16.93 -8.58
C SER A 68 -5.90 -17.38 -9.91
N GLY A 69 -4.65 -17.85 -9.92
CA GLY A 69 -3.97 -18.28 -11.17
C GLY A 69 -3.45 -17.11 -12.03
N PRO A 70 -2.56 -17.36 -13.02
CA PRO A 70 -1.34 -16.57 -13.24
C PRO A 70 -1.59 -15.07 -13.46
N ALA A 71 -0.89 -14.30 -12.63
CA ALA A 71 -0.90 -12.86 -12.55
C ALA A 71 -0.45 -12.22 -13.87
N GLN A 72 -1.31 -11.37 -14.43
CA GLN A 72 -0.91 -10.37 -15.40
C GLN A 72 -1.21 -8.99 -14.81
N ASP A 73 -0.12 -8.24 -14.59
CA ASP A 73 -0.04 -6.80 -14.44
C ASP A 73 -1.11 -6.08 -13.60
N GLN A 74 -0.72 -5.63 -12.41
CA GLN A 74 -1.10 -4.27 -12.00
C GLN A 74 0.03 -3.61 -11.21
N PRO A 75 0.63 -2.52 -11.74
CA PRO A 75 1.58 -1.72 -10.99
C PRO A 75 0.90 -0.94 -9.86
N ASN A 76 1.56 -1.01 -8.72
CA ASN A 76 1.42 -0.24 -7.48
C ASN A 76 0.89 1.20 -7.65
N PRO A 77 -0.24 1.60 -7.01
CA PRO A 77 -0.61 3.00 -6.88
C PRO A 77 0.16 3.65 -5.73
N GLY A 78 1.49 3.72 -5.87
CA GLY A 78 2.36 4.18 -4.78
C GLY A 78 3.86 4.26 -5.09
N ALA A 79 4.28 4.06 -6.34
CA ALA A 79 5.68 4.24 -6.72
C ALA A 79 6.04 5.74 -6.87
N GLY A 80 6.06 6.44 -5.74
CA GLY A 80 6.88 7.63 -5.55
C GLY A 80 8.33 7.19 -5.37
N ALA A 81 8.95 6.67 -6.44
CA ALA A 81 10.38 6.43 -6.50
C ALA A 81 11.10 7.78 -6.64
N ASN A 82 11.32 8.46 -5.52
CA ASN A 82 12.34 9.47 -5.43
C ASN A 82 13.63 8.79 -4.96
N ASN A 83 14.23 7.98 -5.84
CA ASN A 83 15.57 7.43 -5.65
C ASN A 83 16.49 8.05 -6.70
N ASN A 84 16.93 9.26 -6.42
CA ASN A 84 18.15 9.81 -7.00
C ASN A 84 19.29 9.57 -5.99
N SER A 85 19.94 8.42 -6.12
CA SER A 85 21.33 8.25 -5.70
C SER A 85 22.00 7.20 -6.58
N THR A 86 22.62 7.73 -7.60
CA THR A 86 23.73 7.22 -8.41
C THR A 86 24.70 6.28 -7.67
N ASN A 87 24.96 5.14 -8.32
CA ASN A 87 26.16 4.28 -8.27
C ASN A 87 26.64 3.72 -6.92
N ASN A 88 26.49 2.41 -6.71
CA ASN A 88 27.62 1.47 -6.70
C ASN A 88 27.13 0.02 -6.81
N GLY A 89 27.88 -0.82 -7.53
CA GLY A 89 27.43 -2.14 -7.98
C GLY A 89 27.45 -3.26 -6.95
N GLY A 90 27.00 -4.43 -7.40
CA GLY A 90 27.24 -5.72 -6.77
C GLY A 90 25.97 -6.51 -6.48
N ASP A 91 25.66 -7.42 -7.40
CA ASP A 91 25.16 -8.79 -7.19
C ASP A 91 24.02 -9.10 -6.19
N LYS A 92 23.09 -9.92 -6.73
CA LYS A 92 22.15 -10.84 -6.08
C LYS A 92 20.92 -10.24 -5.41
N GLU A 93 19.89 -10.10 -6.22
CA GLU A 93 18.56 -10.51 -5.79
C GLU A 93 18.18 -11.75 -6.62
N VAL A 94 18.42 -12.91 -6.02
CA VAL A 94 18.00 -14.21 -6.54
C VAL A 94 16.50 -14.23 -6.43
N THR A 95 15.83 -14.05 -7.57
CA THR A 95 14.43 -14.46 -7.72
C THR A 95 14.44 -15.98 -7.66
N ASP A 96 14.19 -16.56 -6.49
CA ASP A 96 13.90 -17.99 -6.35
C ASP A 96 12.54 -18.25 -7.01
N VAL A 97 12.59 -18.45 -8.32
CA VAL A 97 11.53 -19.09 -9.09
C VAL A 97 11.68 -20.59 -8.88
N ASP A 98 10.98 -21.13 -7.87
CA ASP A 98 10.75 -22.56 -7.77
C ASP A 98 9.86 -22.98 -8.95
N PHE A 99 10.54 -23.40 -10.01
CA PHE A 99 10.02 -24.11 -11.16
C PHE A 99 9.44 -25.44 -10.67
N GLU A 100 8.12 -25.59 -10.68
CA GLU A 100 7.48 -26.88 -10.46
C GLU A 100 7.70 -27.75 -11.72
N GLU A 101 8.74 -28.58 -11.67
CA GLU A 101 9.11 -29.56 -12.69
C GLU A 101 7.99 -30.62 -12.82
N VAL A 102 7.21 -30.55 -13.90
CA VAL A 102 6.24 -31.60 -14.23
C VAL A 102 6.99 -32.73 -14.94
N LYS A 103 7.10 -33.88 -14.26
CA LYS A 103 7.58 -35.16 -14.83
C LYS A 103 6.61 -35.74 -15.85
#